data_AF-A0A9R0AFS2-F1
#
_entry.id   AF-A0A9R0AFS2-F1
#
_cell.length_a   1.000
_cell.length_b   1.000
_cell.length_c   1.000
_cell.angle_alpha   90.00
_cell.angle_beta   90.00
_cell.angle_gamma   90.00
#
_symmetry.space_group_name_H-M   'P 1'
#
loop_
_entity.id
_entity.type
_entity.pdbx_description
1 polymer ?
#
loop_
_entity_poly.entity_id
_entity_poly.type
_entity_poly.pdbx_seq_one_letter_code
_entity_poly.pdbx_strand_id
1 'polypeptide(L)'
;MADDVLFEFLHMEIVAHVYREHATREDIDKRVTCVSTLEVMGFRVGQGLIERFTKDCPTFKDDLDIMKFLCKDFWSTIFRKQIDNLRTNHQGTYVLQDNKFALLTQFSNGKQYLEEAPKYLAFSCGLIRGALSNLGLESVVTAEVSLMPSCKFQVVIQKL
;
A
#
# COMPACT_ATOMS: atom_id res chain seq x y z
N MET A 1 -2.63 -14.53 -15.64
CA MET A 1 -3.19 -13.60 -16.64
C MET A 1 -4.64 -13.25 -16.33
N ALA A 2 -5.56 -14.20 -16.09
CA ALA A 2 -6.92 -13.86 -15.63
C ALA A 2 -6.99 -13.47 -14.14
N ASP A 3 -6.18 -14.11 -13.29
CA ASP A 3 -6.27 -13.91 -11.83
C ASP A 3 -5.83 -12.52 -11.35
N ASP A 4 -4.80 -11.91 -11.94
CA ASP A 4 -4.28 -10.62 -11.46
C ASP A 4 -5.29 -9.47 -11.72
N VAL A 5 -6.04 -9.57 -12.83
CA VAL A 5 -7.07 -8.59 -13.21
C VAL A 5 -8.28 -8.63 -12.26
N LEU A 6 -8.58 -9.79 -11.66
CA LEU A 6 -9.68 -9.92 -10.69
C LEU A 6 -9.42 -9.06 -9.46
N PHE A 7 -8.19 -9.03 -8.96
CA PHE A 7 -7.84 -8.18 -7.82
C PHE A 7 -7.91 -6.69 -8.20
N GLU A 8 -7.43 -6.30 -9.37
CA GLU A 8 -7.52 -4.92 -9.85
C GLU A 8 -8.98 -4.43 -9.93
N PHE A 9 -9.87 -5.23 -10.52
CA PHE A 9 -11.30 -4.90 -10.60
C PHE A 9 -11.98 -4.90 -9.22
N LEU A 10 -11.68 -5.88 -8.38
CA LEU A 10 -12.19 -5.92 -7.02
C LEU A 10 -11.75 -4.67 -6.23
N HIS A 11 -10.48 -4.30 -6.33
CA HIS A 11 -9.95 -3.11 -5.68
C HIS A 11 -10.66 -1.84 -6.17
N MET A 12 -10.84 -1.69 -7.48
CA MET A 12 -11.59 -0.56 -8.05
C MET A 12 -13.02 -0.48 -7.51
N GLU A 13 -13.74 -1.60 -7.46
CA GLU A 13 -15.13 -1.60 -6.94
C GLU A 13 -15.17 -1.39 -5.43
N ILE A 14 -14.22 -1.92 -4.64
CA ILE A 14 -14.15 -1.65 -3.20
C ILE A 14 -13.98 -0.14 -2.95
N VAL A 15 -13.04 0.51 -3.65
CA VAL A 15 -12.85 1.96 -3.53
C VAL A 15 -14.12 2.70 -3.94
N ALA A 16 -14.71 2.36 -5.08
CA ALA A 16 -15.95 2.99 -5.55
C ALA A 16 -17.10 2.81 -4.55
N HIS A 17 -17.26 1.61 -3.98
CA HIS A 17 -18.31 1.28 -3.02
C HIS A 17 -18.18 2.07 -1.72
N VAL A 18 -16.99 2.10 -1.11
CA VAL A 18 -16.74 2.83 0.14
C VAL A 18 -17.04 4.32 -0.04
N TYR A 19 -16.61 4.92 -1.15
CA TYR A 19 -16.88 6.34 -1.42
C TYR A 19 -18.34 6.63 -1.78
N ARG A 20 -19.07 5.66 -2.34
CA ARG A 20 -20.51 5.74 -2.67
C ARG A 20 -21.37 5.65 -1.41
N GLU A 21 -21.05 4.73 -0.50
CA GLU A 21 -21.79 4.54 0.76
C GLU A 21 -21.73 5.78 1.65
N HIS A 22 -20.57 6.44 1.70
CA HIS A 22 -20.38 7.65 2.49
C HIS A 22 -20.77 8.94 1.75
N ALA A 23 -21.55 8.87 0.66
CA ALA A 23 -21.92 10.03 -0.16
C ALA A 23 -22.73 11.13 0.56
N THR A 24 -23.33 10.83 1.72
CA THR A 24 -24.34 11.65 2.41
C THR A 24 -23.81 12.53 3.55
N ARG A 25 -22.52 12.50 3.88
CA ARG A 25 -21.89 13.29 4.97
C ARG A 25 -21.00 14.42 4.42
N GLU A 26 -20.82 15.50 5.19
CA GLU A 26 -19.98 16.67 4.84
C GLU A 26 -18.54 16.28 4.39
N ASP A 27 -17.98 17.03 3.44
CA ASP A 27 -16.95 16.54 2.50
C ASP A 27 -15.58 16.13 3.10
N ILE A 28 -15.11 16.74 4.19
CA ILE A 28 -13.76 16.48 4.73
C ILE A 28 -13.73 15.23 5.61
N ASP A 29 -14.62 15.14 6.61
CA ASP A 29 -14.74 13.98 7.49
C ASP A 29 -15.08 12.71 6.73
N LYS A 30 -15.85 12.85 5.63
CA LYS A 30 -16.12 11.77 4.67
C LYS A 30 -14.84 11.19 4.08
N ARG A 31 -13.95 12.03 3.52
CA ARG A 31 -12.72 11.56 2.86
C ARG A 31 -11.80 10.84 3.84
N VAL A 32 -11.64 11.38 5.05
CA VAL A 32 -10.83 10.76 6.11
C VAL A 32 -11.41 9.40 6.50
N THR A 33 -12.72 9.31 6.68
CA THR A 33 -13.41 8.05 7.01
C THR A 33 -13.20 7.01 5.92
N CYS A 34 -13.43 7.35 4.64
CA CYS A 34 -13.27 6.42 3.52
C CYS A 34 -11.83 5.90 3.41
N VAL A 35 -10.83 6.79 3.53
CA VAL A 35 -9.42 6.42 3.50
C VAL A 35 -9.09 5.49 4.67
N SER A 36 -9.56 5.79 5.88
CA SER A 36 -9.35 4.94 7.05
C SER A 36 -9.97 3.55 6.88
N THR A 37 -11.19 3.46 6.34
CA THR A 37 -11.84 2.17 6.07
C THR A 37 -11.04 1.32 5.08
N LEU A 38 -10.59 1.91 3.97
CA LEU A 38 -9.78 1.21 2.96
C LEU A 38 -8.42 0.78 3.52
N GLU A 39 -7.79 1.63 4.33
CA GLU A 39 -6.53 1.35 5.00
C GLU A 39 -6.68 0.16 5.97
N VAL A 40 -7.72 0.12 6.79
CA VAL A 40 -7.97 -0.99 7.72
C VAL A 40 -8.24 -2.31 6.99
N MET A 41 -8.93 -2.27 5.85
CA MET A 41 -9.09 -3.45 4.99
C MET A 41 -7.73 -3.95 4.50
N GLY A 42 -6.91 -3.05 3.98
CA GLY A 42 -5.54 -3.34 3.56
C GLY A 42 -4.70 -3.93 4.69
N PHE A 43 -4.79 -3.35 5.89
CA PHE A 43 -4.08 -3.80 7.08
C PHE A 43 -4.35 -5.26 7.40
N ARG A 44 -5.63 -5.66 7.44
CA ARG A 44 -6.00 -7.06 7.69
C ARG A 44 -5.48 -8.02 6.62
N VAL A 45 -5.55 -7.61 5.35
CA VAL A 45 -5.00 -8.41 4.25
C VAL A 45 -3.48 -8.53 4.38
N GLY A 46 -2.79 -7.44 4.72
CA GLY A 46 -1.34 -7.43 4.91
C GLY A 46 -0.88 -8.38 6.02
N GLN A 47 -1.59 -8.38 7.16
CA GLN A 47 -1.33 -9.33 8.25
C GLN A 47 -1.50 -10.79 7.79
N GLY A 48 -2.63 -11.13 7.17
CA GLY A 48 -2.87 -12.51 6.74
C GLY A 48 -1.91 -13.00 5.66
N LEU A 49 -1.52 -12.13 4.73
CA LEU A 49 -0.56 -12.49 3.68
C LEU A 49 0.84 -12.71 4.26
N ILE A 50 1.29 -11.86 5.17
CA ILE A 50 2.65 -11.95 5.69
C ILE A 50 2.83 -13.22 6.54
N GLU A 51 1.84 -13.65 7.34
CA GLU A 51 1.89 -14.94 8.07
C GLU A 51 2.17 -16.12 7.13
N ARG A 52 1.50 -16.11 5.98
CA ARG A 52 1.64 -17.16 4.98
C ARG A 52 3.01 -17.10 4.30
N PHE A 53 3.49 -15.90 3.96
CA PHE A 53 4.71 -15.73 3.18
C PHE A 53 5.98 -15.88 4.01
N THR A 54 5.92 -15.68 5.33
CA THR A 54 7.08 -15.77 6.21
C THR A 54 7.18 -17.12 6.93
N LYS A 55 6.20 -18.01 6.75
CA LYS A 55 6.15 -19.34 7.40
C LYS A 55 7.46 -20.12 7.31
N ASP A 56 8.10 -20.12 6.14
CA ASP A 56 9.35 -20.84 5.87
C ASP A 56 10.55 -19.90 5.67
N CYS A 57 10.40 -18.63 6.06
CA CYS A 57 11.40 -17.58 5.84
C CYS A 57 12.40 -17.56 7.01
N PRO A 58 13.71 -17.40 6.75
CA PRO A 58 14.68 -17.20 7.82
C PRO A 58 14.35 -15.96 8.64
N THR A 59 14.77 -15.96 9.91
CA THR A 59 14.61 -14.84 10.83
C THR A 59 15.26 -13.57 10.27
N PHE A 60 14.53 -12.46 10.29
CA PHE A 60 15.06 -11.16 9.91
C PHE A 60 16.06 -10.65 10.96
N LYS A 61 17.16 -10.03 10.49
CA LYS A 61 18.24 -9.55 11.36
C LYS A 61 17.99 -8.14 11.88
N ASP A 62 17.42 -7.28 11.03
CA ASP A 62 17.15 -5.88 11.32
C ASP A 62 15.96 -5.37 10.48
N ASP A 63 15.52 -4.14 10.78
CA ASP A 63 14.40 -3.47 10.09
C ASP A 63 14.65 -3.33 8.58
N LEU A 64 15.91 -3.16 8.17
CA LEU A 64 16.25 -2.98 6.76
C LEU A 64 16.06 -4.29 5.98
N ASP A 65 16.39 -5.43 6.58
CA ASP A 65 16.13 -6.75 6.00
C ASP A 65 14.62 -7.02 5.86
N ILE A 66 13.81 -6.59 6.83
CA ILE A 66 12.34 -6.61 6.71
C ILE A 66 11.87 -5.75 5.52
N MET A 67 12.38 -4.51 5.40
CA MET A 67 12.01 -3.62 4.29
C MET A 67 12.42 -4.18 2.93
N LYS A 68 13.58 -4.84 2.83
CA LYS A 68 14.02 -5.51 1.60
C LYS A 68 13.09 -6.67 1.23
N PHE A 69 12.71 -7.51 2.20
CA PHE A 69 11.75 -8.59 1.98
C PHE A 69 10.41 -8.03 1.50
N LEU A 70 9.94 -6.94 2.11
CA LEU A 70 8.70 -6.29 1.70
C LEU A 70 8.78 -5.79 0.25
N CYS A 71 9.89 -5.14 -0.12
CA CYS A 71 10.11 -4.62 -1.47
C CYS A 71 10.29 -5.70 -2.54
N LYS A 72 10.84 -6.86 -2.16
CA LYS A 72 11.19 -7.93 -3.10
C LYS A 72 10.13 -9.02 -3.13
N ASP A 73 9.96 -9.74 -2.04
CA ASP A 73 9.16 -10.96 -1.96
C ASP A 73 7.68 -10.64 -1.79
N PHE A 74 7.34 -9.79 -0.82
CA PHE A 74 5.95 -9.42 -0.54
C PHE A 74 5.33 -8.67 -1.72
N TRP A 75 6.00 -7.62 -2.23
CA TRP A 75 5.51 -6.85 -3.38
C TRP A 75 5.42 -7.69 -4.65
N SER A 76 6.41 -8.55 -4.93
CA SER A 76 6.36 -9.42 -6.12
C SER A 76 5.27 -10.46 -6.06
N THR A 77 4.91 -10.93 -4.87
CA THR A 77 3.84 -11.91 -4.74
C THR A 77 2.47 -11.31 -5.05
N ILE A 78 2.27 -10.04 -4.71
CA ILE A 78 0.98 -9.34 -4.87
C ILE A 78 0.87 -8.67 -6.23
N PHE A 79 1.90 -7.95 -6.67
CA PHE A 79 1.88 -7.12 -7.88
C PHE A 79 2.74 -7.67 -9.02
N ARG A 80 3.32 -8.87 -8.85
CA ARG A 80 4.19 -9.53 -9.86
C ARG A 80 5.40 -8.70 -10.28
N LYS A 81 5.81 -7.74 -9.44
CA LYS A 81 6.99 -6.91 -9.60
C LYS A 81 7.59 -6.52 -8.25
N GLN A 82 8.87 -6.17 -8.25
CA GLN A 82 9.54 -5.59 -7.09
C GLN A 82 9.29 -4.07 -7.06
N ILE A 83 9.44 -3.48 -5.87
CA ILE A 83 9.57 -2.02 -5.72
C ILE A 83 10.80 -1.54 -6.49
N ASP A 84 10.64 -0.47 -7.26
CA ASP A 84 11.69 0.06 -8.14
C ASP A 84 12.82 0.75 -7.36
N ASN A 85 12.48 1.44 -6.26
CA ASN A 85 13.47 2.16 -5.45
C ASN A 85 13.11 2.10 -3.97
N LEU A 86 14.06 1.68 -3.14
CA LEU A 86 13.99 1.78 -1.68
C LEU A 86 15.00 2.83 -1.21
N ARG A 87 14.51 3.88 -0.55
CA ARG A 87 15.35 4.89 0.13
C ARG A 87 15.11 4.83 1.63
N THR A 88 16.13 5.16 2.41
CA THR A 88 16.01 5.30 3.86
C THR A 88 16.85 6.48 4.34
N ASN A 89 16.44 7.11 5.43
CA ASN A 89 17.26 8.08 6.16
C ASN A 89 18.10 7.43 7.28
N HIS A 90 18.09 6.09 7.41
CA HIS A 90 18.71 5.34 8.50
C HIS A 90 18.21 5.73 9.92
N GLN A 91 17.12 6.50 10.00
CA GLN A 91 16.51 6.98 11.23
C GLN A 91 15.07 6.46 11.38
N GLY A 92 14.72 5.38 10.68
CA GLY A 92 13.40 4.75 10.75
C GLY A 92 12.39 5.27 9.72
N THR A 93 12.79 6.12 8.77
CA THR A 93 11.95 6.49 7.62
C THR A 93 12.45 5.81 6.35
N TYR A 94 11.52 5.17 5.64
CA TYR A 94 11.75 4.49 4.37
C TYR A 94 10.81 5.07 3.32
N VAL A 95 11.26 5.12 2.07
CA VAL A 95 10.45 5.52 0.91
C VAL A 95 10.56 4.43 -0.14
N LEU A 96 9.43 3.80 -0.45
CA LEU A 96 9.27 2.74 -1.42
C LEU A 96 8.62 3.35 -2.66
N GLN A 97 9.33 3.40 -3.77
CA GLN A 97 8.84 3.96 -5.02
C GLN A 97 8.48 2.85 -6.00
N ASP A 98 7.25 2.91 -6.51
CA ASP A 98 6.80 2.10 -7.63
C ASP A 98 6.57 3.03 -8.84
N ASN A 99 7.25 2.77 -9.94
CA ASN A 99 7.18 3.60 -11.15
C ASN A 99 5.95 3.31 -12.01
N LYS A 100 5.38 2.13 -11.87
CA LYS A 100 4.26 1.62 -12.68
C LYS A 100 3.34 0.83 -11.77
N PHE A 101 2.72 1.52 -10.82
CA PHE A 101 1.95 0.86 -9.80
C PHE A 101 0.66 0.29 -10.40
N ALA A 102 0.47 -1.03 -10.30
CA ALA A 102 -0.56 -1.77 -11.02
C ALA A 102 -1.95 -1.14 -10.87
N LEU A 103 -2.32 -0.78 -9.63
CA LEU A 103 -3.63 -0.20 -9.31
C LEU A 103 -3.85 1.22 -9.87
N LEU A 104 -2.82 1.89 -10.38
CA LEU A 104 -2.92 3.20 -11.04
C LEU A 104 -2.78 3.13 -12.56
N THR A 105 -2.31 2.00 -13.12
CA THR A 105 -2.02 1.90 -14.56
C THR A 105 -3.25 2.08 -15.46
N GLN A 106 -4.44 1.75 -14.96
CA GLN A 106 -5.71 1.85 -15.71
C GLN A 106 -6.28 3.29 -15.78
N PHE A 107 -5.74 4.24 -15.00
CA PHE A 107 -6.32 5.58 -14.90
C PHE A 107 -5.82 6.53 -15.98
N SER A 108 -4.51 6.81 -15.98
CA SER A 108 -3.90 7.80 -16.86
C SER A 108 -2.38 7.70 -16.81
N ASN A 109 -1.73 8.16 -17.88
CA ASN A 109 -0.28 8.37 -17.96
C ASN A 109 0.09 9.86 -17.77
N GLY A 110 -0.73 10.63 -17.06
CA GLY A 110 -0.57 12.07 -16.92
C GLY A 110 -1.03 12.61 -15.56
N LYS A 111 -1.47 13.87 -15.54
CA LYS A 111 -1.88 14.57 -14.31
C LYS A 111 -3.39 14.63 -14.08
N GLN A 112 -4.18 14.08 -14.99
CA GLN A 112 -5.63 14.30 -15.08
C GLN A 112 -6.42 13.86 -13.85
N TYR A 113 -5.93 12.83 -13.13
CA TYR A 113 -6.60 12.26 -11.94
C TYR A 113 -5.76 12.31 -10.67
N LEU A 114 -4.80 13.25 -10.56
CA LEU A 114 -3.93 13.33 -9.39
C LEU A 114 -4.68 13.61 -8.08
N GLU A 115 -5.81 14.31 -8.11
CA GLU A 115 -6.63 14.57 -6.92
C GLU A 115 -7.36 13.31 -6.43
N GLU A 116 -7.65 12.38 -7.34
CA GLU A 116 -8.41 11.16 -7.09
C GLU A 116 -7.50 9.96 -6.81
N ALA A 117 -6.30 9.95 -7.37
CA ALA A 117 -5.33 8.85 -7.27
C ALA A 117 -4.98 8.44 -5.82
N PRO A 118 -4.83 9.35 -4.82
CA PRO A 118 -4.50 8.97 -3.45
C PRO A 118 -5.52 8.02 -2.81
N LYS A 119 -6.79 8.06 -3.22
CA LYS A 119 -7.86 7.19 -2.72
C LYS A 119 -7.56 5.71 -2.98
N TYR A 120 -6.94 5.44 -4.13
CA TYR A 120 -6.56 4.10 -4.58
C TYR A 120 -5.28 3.58 -3.91
N LEU A 121 -4.58 4.42 -3.14
CA LEU A 121 -3.38 4.01 -2.40
C LEU A 121 -3.67 3.65 -0.95
N ALA A 122 -4.80 4.06 -0.39
CA ALA A 122 -5.17 3.83 1.01
C ALA A 122 -5.11 2.34 1.41
N PHE A 123 -5.69 1.48 0.57
CA PHE A 123 -5.62 0.03 0.75
C PHE A 123 -4.17 -0.48 0.78
N SER A 124 -3.32 0.03 -0.13
CA SER A 124 -1.93 -0.40 -0.23
C SER A 124 -1.07 0.13 0.93
N CYS A 125 -1.37 1.31 1.49
CA CYS A 125 -0.77 1.78 2.73
C CYS A 125 -1.06 0.81 3.88
N GLY A 126 -2.33 0.40 4.01
CA GLY A 126 -2.74 -0.58 5.00
C GLY A 126 -2.06 -1.92 4.81
N LEU A 127 -1.99 -2.41 3.57
CA LEU A 127 -1.32 -3.65 3.20
C LEU A 127 0.13 -3.70 3.70
N ILE A 128 0.89 -2.62 3.48
CA ILE A 128 2.26 -2.48 3.97
C ILE A 128 2.27 -2.43 5.51
N ARG A 129 1.43 -1.60 6.12
CA ARG A 129 1.38 -1.44 7.59
C ARG A 129 1.03 -2.74 8.31
N GLY A 130 0.08 -3.49 7.78
CA GLY A 130 -0.34 -4.79 8.32
C GLY A 130 0.74 -5.84 8.24
N ALA A 131 1.45 -5.89 7.11
CA ALA A 131 2.61 -6.77 6.97
C ALA A 131 3.70 -6.44 7.99
N LEU A 132 4.01 -5.15 8.17
CA LEU A 132 5.03 -4.70 9.12
C LEU A 132 4.63 -4.95 10.57
N SER A 133 3.38 -4.66 10.96
CA SER A 133 2.89 -4.88 12.32
C SER A 133 3.01 -6.35 12.74
N ASN A 134 2.69 -7.29 11.86
CA ASN A 134 2.84 -8.71 12.14
C ASN A 134 4.30 -9.21 12.13
N LEU A 135 5.22 -8.44 11.52
CA LEU A 135 6.66 -8.63 11.66
C LEU A 135 7.24 -7.94 12.90
N GLY A 136 6.39 -7.36 13.75
CA GLY A 136 6.79 -6.67 14.99
C GLY A 136 7.24 -5.22 14.79
N LEU A 137 6.97 -4.61 13.62
CA LEU A 137 7.30 -3.22 13.33
C LEU A 137 6.05 -2.34 13.27
N GLU A 138 5.78 -1.62 14.35
CA GLU A 138 4.76 -0.57 14.36
C GLU A 138 5.20 0.61 13.48
N SER A 139 4.31 1.03 12.58
CA SER A 139 4.65 2.01 11.56
C SER A 139 3.45 2.82 11.09
N VAL A 140 3.74 4.01 10.57
CA VAL A 140 2.78 4.84 9.83
C VAL A 140 3.16 4.79 8.37
N VAL A 141 2.19 4.46 7.51
CA VAL A 141 2.40 4.41 6.06
C VAL A 141 1.53 5.46 5.39
N THR A 142 2.17 6.38 4.67
CA THR A 142 1.52 7.37 3.82
C THR A 142 1.90 7.14 2.37
N ALA A 143 1.11 7.67 1.44
CA ALA A 143 1.43 7.55 0.03
C ALA A 143 1.12 8.82 -0.75
N GLU A 144 1.91 9.06 -1.79
CA GLU A 144 1.75 10.19 -2.69
C GLU A 144 1.90 9.76 -4.16
N VAL A 145 1.23 10.52 -5.04
CA VAL A 145 1.30 10.37 -6.50
C VAL A 145 1.72 11.71 -7.08
N SER A 146 2.97 11.83 -7.53
CA SER A 146 3.44 13.04 -8.22
C SER A 146 3.14 12.99 -9.71
N LEU A 147 3.18 11.80 -10.30
CA LEU A 147 2.92 11.54 -11.72
C LEU A 147 2.42 10.10 -11.88
N MET A 148 1.22 9.91 -12.44
CA MET A 148 0.72 8.56 -12.70
C MET A 148 1.46 7.91 -13.86
N PRO A 149 1.68 6.57 -13.81
CA PRO A 149 1.24 5.62 -12.78
C PRO A 149 2.24 5.41 -11.62
N SER A 150 3.17 6.34 -11.39
CA SER A 150 4.15 6.23 -10.32
C SER A 150 3.61 6.72 -8.98
N CYS A 151 3.89 5.98 -7.92
CA CYS A 151 3.60 6.37 -6.55
C CYS A 151 4.77 6.11 -5.62
N LYS A 152 4.74 6.76 -4.47
CA LYS A 152 5.68 6.53 -3.37
C LYS A 152 4.92 6.21 -2.11
N PHE A 153 5.34 5.19 -1.40
CA PHE A 153 4.89 4.86 -0.06
C PHE A 153 5.98 5.26 0.92
N GLN A 154 5.67 6.19 1.82
CA GLN A 154 6.56 6.56 2.91
C GLN A 154 6.16 5.75 4.15
N VAL A 155 7.12 5.03 4.70
CA VAL A 155 6.97 4.21 5.90
C VAL A 155 7.80 4.85 7.02
N VAL A 156 7.16 5.21 8.11
CA VAL A 156 7.81 5.75 9.31
C VAL A 156 7.63 4.74 10.42
N ILE A 157 8.73 4.09 10.82
CA ILE A 157 8.75 3.18 11.97
C ILE A 157 8.58 3.98 13.25
N GLN A 158 7.65 3.57 14.10
CA GLN A 158 7.44 4.14 15.42
C GLN A 158 8.41 3.48 16.40
N LYS A 159 9.32 4.26 16.97
CA LYS A 159 10.16 3.79 18.08
C LYS A 159 9.35 3.92 19.37
N LEU A 160 9.11 2.79 20.03
CA LEU A 160 8.58 2.76 21.40
C LEU A 160 9.62 3.31 22.39
#